data_AF-A0A7K7AA13-F1
#
_entry.id   AF-A0A7K7AA13-F1
#
_cell.length_a   1.000
_cell.length_b   1.000
_cell.length_c   1.000
_cell.angle_alpha   90.00
_cell.angle_beta   90.00
_cell.angle_gamma   90.00
#
_symmetry.space_group_name_H-M   'P 1'
#
loop_
_entity.id
_entity.type
_entity.pdbx_description
1 polymer ?
#
loop_
_entity_poly.entity_id
_entity_poly.type
_entity_poly.pdbx_seq_one_letter_code
_entity_poly.pdbx_strand_id
1 'polypeptide(L)'
;CLAALNKFPECLQTLDRDVEEDARNPDLYVLRASFHERFGRLALCHQDLARALALEPQHGAAQALKQRLRRRGREAKAEAVSKALSGDLQGALLKISFAVESDPSAADLLILRGTLLRRLKSFRAAREDLARARVLAAEGGPEARDAQRQLVLTHNDCAVRCYALGLFEEAVALLDAALRDEKHEEGLYVNRG
;
A
#
# COMPACT_ATOMS: atom_id res chain seq x y z
N CYS A 1 -15.70 20.98 -11.98
CA CYS A 1 -16.44 22.25 -11.83
C CYS A 1 -16.16 22.84 -10.45
N LEU A 2 -15.57 24.04 -10.37
CA LEU A 2 -15.25 24.76 -9.13
C LEU A 2 -16.46 24.90 -8.18
N ALA A 3 -17.67 25.01 -8.71
CA ALA A 3 -18.91 25.07 -7.91
C ALA A 3 -19.16 23.79 -7.07
N ALA A 4 -18.80 22.61 -7.57
CA ALA A 4 -18.94 21.36 -6.82
C ALA A 4 -17.83 21.17 -5.76
N LEU A 5 -16.68 21.83 -5.94
CA LEU A 5 -15.60 21.87 -4.95
C LEU A 5 -15.94 22.81 -3.79
N ASN A 6 -16.57 23.97 -4.07
CA ASN A 6 -16.98 24.90 -3.01
C ASN A 6 -18.10 24.36 -2.10
N LYS A 7 -19.02 23.55 -2.63
CA LYS A 7 -20.11 22.95 -1.85
C LYS A 7 -19.72 21.65 -1.12
N PHE A 8 -18.50 21.15 -1.34
CA PHE A 8 -18.04 19.91 -0.74
C PHE A 8 -18.09 19.89 0.79
N PRO A 9 -17.64 20.94 1.51
CA PRO A 9 -17.68 20.94 2.98
C PRO A 9 -19.11 20.94 3.51
N GLU A 10 -20.01 21.70 2.87
CA GLU A 10 -21.42 21.81 3.25
C GLU A 10 -22.16 20.47 3.04
N CYS A 11 -21.93 19.81 1.90
CA CYS A 11 -22.49 18.49 1.63
C CYS A 11 -21.98 17.44 2.62
N LEU A 12 -20.69 17.47 2.97
CA LEU A 12 -20.14 16.55 3.98
C LEU A 12 -20.72 16.81 5.36
N GLN A 13 -20.83 18.07 5.80
CA GLN A 13 -21.44 18.40 7.10
C GLN A 13 -22.89 17.92 7.19
N THR A 14 -23.64 18.04 6.10
CA THR A 14 -25.02 17.54 6.03
C THR A 14 -25.02 16.01 6.17
N LEU A 15 -24.17 15.32 5.41
CA LEU A 15 -24.03 13.86 5.49
C LEU A 15 -23.57 13.37 6.85
N ASP A 16 -22.68 14.10 7.52
CA ASP A 16 -22.19 13.74 8.85
C ASP A 16 -23.33 13.80 9.87
N ARG A 17 -24.17 14.86 9.82
CA ARG A 17 -25.38 14.93 10.65
C ARG A 17 -26.37 13.82 10.32
N ASP A 18 -26.60 13.54 9.03
CA ASP A 18 -27.54 12.51 8.62
C ASP A 18 -27.08 11.11 9.11
N VAL A 19 -25.76 10.85 9.11
CA VAL A 19 -25.16 9.64 9.68
C VAL A 19 -25.28 9.59 11.21
N GLU A 20 -25.22 10.73 11.90
CA GLU A 20 -25.45 10.80 13.35
C GLU A 20 -26.93 10.54 13.71
N GLU A 21 -27.86 11.01 12.89
CA GLU A 21 -29.29 10.81 13.06
C GLU A 21 -29.70 9.36 12.77
N ASP A 22 -29.13 8.73 11.73
CA ASP A 22 -29.39 7.33 11.36
C ASP A 22 -28.11 6.52 11.10
N ALA A 23 -27.44 6.14 12.20
CA ALA A 23 -26.20 5.38 12.17
C ALA A 23 -26.35 3.92 11.69
N ARG A 24 -27.59 3.43 11.46
CA ARG A 24 -27.84 2.06 10.98
C ARG A 24 -28.12 1.99 9.49
N ASN A 25 -28.19 3.13 8.81
CA ASN A 25 -28.44 3.19 7.37
C ASN A 25 -27.14 3.03 6.56
N PRO A 26 -26.95 1.90 5.84
CA PRO A 26 -25.74 1.66 5.05
C PRO A 26 -25.62 2.61 3.85
N ASP A 27 -26.72 3.11 3.28
CA ASP A 27 -26.70 4.01 2.12
C ASP A 27 -26.01 5.33 2.42
N LEU A 28 -26.18 5.87 3.64
CA LEU A 28 -25.54 7.12 4.07
C LEU A 28 -24.01 6.97 4.09
N TYR A 29 -23.51 5.84 4.61
CA TYR A 29 -22.09 5.52 4.58
C TYR A 29 -21.58 5.34 3.15
N VAL A 30 -22.33 4.67 2.26
CA VAL A 30 -21.92 4.52 0.84
C VAL A 30 -21.87 5.86 0.13
N LEU A 31 -22.82 6.75 0.42
CA LEU A 31 -22.86 8.10 -0.14
C LEU A 31 -21.65 8.91 0.33
N ARG A 32 -21.38 8.94 1.65
CA ARG A 32 -20.20 9.63 2.20
C ARG A 32 -18.89 9.04 1.68
N ALA A 33 -18.78 7.71 1.57
CA ALA A 33 -17.64 7.04 0.95
C ALA A 33 -17.43 7.48 -0.51
N SER A 34 -18.51 7.59 -1.28
CA SER A 34 -18.45 8.06 -2.68
C SER A 34 -17.99 9.52 -2.78
N PHE A 35 -18.38 10.37 -1.83
CA PHE A 35 -17.82 11.72 -1.70
C PHE A 35 -16.33 11.66 -1.37
N HIS A 36 -15.90 10.88 -0.38
CA HIS A 36 -14.47 10.76 -0.07
C HIS A 36 -13.63 10.23 -1.24
N GLU A 37 -14.14 9.26 -2.01
CA GLU A 37 -13.49 8.73 -3.20
C GLU A 37 -13.29 9.78 -4.29
N ARG A 38 -14.31 10.63 -4.53
CA ARG A 38 -14.25 11.71 -5.53
C ARG A 38 -13.19 12.77 -5.21
N PHE A 39 -12.92 13.00 -3.92
CA PHE A 39 -11.96 14.00 -3.46
C PHE A 39 -10.63 13.38 -3.01
N GLY A 40 -10.37 12.12 -3.38
CA GLY A 40 -9.09 11.45 -3.12
C GLY A 40 -8.83 11.08 -1.67
N ARG A 41 -9.83 11.15 -0.78
CA ARG A 41 -9.71 10.76 0.63
C ARG A 41 -9.96 9.26 0.79
N LEU A 42 -9.11 8.43 0.18
CA LEU A 42 -9.32 6.97 0.11
C LEU A 42 -9.40 6.31 1.49
N ALA A 43 -8.61 6.75 2.47
CA ALA A 43 -8.67 6.21 3.83
C ALA A 43 -10.06 6.34 4.47
N LEU A 44 -10.68 7.52 4.36
CA LEU A 44 -12.04 7.75 4.88
C LEU A 44 -13.09 6.98 4.06
N CYS A 45 -12.92 6.92 2.74
CA CYS A 45 -13.77 6.10 1.88
C CYS A 45 -13.76 4.62 2.32
N HIS A 46 -12.59 4.05 2.62
CA HIS A 46 -12.49 2.67 3.10
C HIS A 46 -13.13 2.47 4.48
N GLN A 47 -13.03 3.45 5.38
CA GLN A 47 -13.69 3.39 6.69
C GLN A 47 -15.21 3.34 6.55
N ASP A 48 -15.79 4.25 5.76
CA ASP A 48 -17.23 4.28 5.52
C ASP A 48 -17.71 3.04 4.78
N LEU A 49 -16.96 2.58 3.79
CA LEU A 49 -17.26 1.36 3.07
C LEU A 49 -17.24 0.13 3.98
N ALA A 50 -16.30 0.07 4.93
CA ALA A 50 -16.27 -0.99 5.94
C ALA A 50 -17.47 -0.93 6.88
N ARG A 51 -17.94 0.26 7.26
CA ARG A 51 -19.17 0.43 8.06
C ARG A 51 -20.41 0.00 7.29
N ALA A 52 -20.57 0.44 6.04
CA ALA A 52 -21.68 0.03 5.20
C ALA A 52 -21.77 -1.51 5.04
N LEU A 53 -20.63 -2.16 4.75
CA LEU A 53 -20.56 -3.61 4.57
C LEU A 53 -20.68 -4.39 5.89
N ALA A 54 -20.40 -3.77 7.04
CA ALA A 54 -20.63 -4.37 8.34
C ALA A 54 -22.12 -4.37 8.71
N LEU A 55 -22.86 -3.32 8.32
CA LEU A 55 -24.32 -3.24 8.48
C LEU A 55 -25.03 -4.18 7.51
N GLU A 56 -24.62 -4.16 6.23
CA GLU A 56 -25.20 -5.01 5.19
C GLU A 56 -24.11 -5.55 4.25
N PRO A 57 -23.65 -6.80 4.45
CA PRO A 57 -22.57 -7.40 3.64
C PRO A 57 -22.90 -7.52 2.15
N GLN A 58 -24.18 -7.65 1.80
CA GLN A 58 -24.66 -7.82 0.43
C GLN A 58 -25.10 -6.51 -0.24
N HIS A 59 -24.85 -5.36 0.40
CA HIS A 59 -25.26 -4.07 -0.11
C HIS A 59 -24.66 -3.77 -1.50
N GLY A 60 -25.52 -3.71 -2.52
CA GLY A 60 -25.10 -3.63 -3.92
C GLY A 60 -24.19 -2.43 -4.22
N ALA A 61 -24.57 -1.23 -3.77
CA ALA A 61 -23.78 -0.02 -4.03
C ALA A 61 -22.41 -0.02 -3.32
N ALA A 62 -22.33 -0.51 -2.08
CA ALA A 62 -21.07 -0.68 -1.36
C ALA A 62 -20.14 -1.67 -2.10
N GLN A 63 -20.67 -2.83 -2.51
CA GLN A 63 -19.88 -3.79 -3.28
C GLN A 63 -19.41 -3.21 -4.62
N ALA A 64 -20.27 -2.49 -5.33
CA ALA A 64 -19.90 -1.83 -6.58
C ALA A 64 -18.77 -0.79 -6.39
N LEU A 65 -18.85 0.02 -5.32
CA LEU A 65 -17.80 0.97 -4.95
C LEU A 65 -16.48 0.27 -4.63
N LYS A 66 -16.53 -0.82 -3.85
CA LYS A 66 -15.36 -1.66 -3.54
C LYS A 66 -14.68 -2.20 -4.80
N GLN A 67 -15.47 -2.72 -5.75
CA GLN A 67 -14.95 -3.25 -7.00
C GLN A 67 -14.37 -2.15 -7.89
N ARG A 68 -14.98 -0.96 -7.91
CA ARG A 68 -14.44 0.22 -8.59
C ARG A 68 -13.07 0.62 -8.05
N LEU A 69 -12.92 0.70 -6.73
CA LEU A 69 -11.63 0.99 -6.08
C LEU A 69 -10.57 -0.05 -6.44
N ARG A 70 -10.90 -1.34 -6.37
CA ARG A 70 -10.00 -2.43 -6.79
C ARG A 70 -9.59 -2.34 -8.26
N ARG A 71 -10.50 -1.96 -9.15
CA ARG A 71 -10.19 -1.77 -10.57
C ARG A 71 -9.20 -0.62 -10.76
N ARG A 72 -9.47 0.54 -10.15
CA ARG A 72 -8.57 1.70 -10.19
C ARG A 72 -7.20 1.40 -9.58
N GLY A 73 -7.16 0.62 -8.50
CA GLY A 73 -5.90 0.16 -7.89
C GLY A 73 -5.08 -0.71 -8.83
N ARG A 74 -5.71 -1.65 -9.55
CA ARG A 74 -5.06 -2.48 -10.58
C ARG A 74 -4.54 -1.66 -11.76
N GLU A 75 -5.33 -0.71 -12.25
CA GLU A 75 -4.92 0.22 -13.31
C GLU A 75 -3.69 1.03 -12.86
N ALA A 76 -3.73 1.60 -11.65
CA ALA A 76 -2.62 2.35 -11.09
C ALA A 76 -1.35 1.49 -10.87
N LYS A 77 -1.50 0.22 -10.47
CA LYS A 77 -0.37 -0.74 -10.43
C LYS A 77 0.25 -0.92 -11.81
N ALA A 78 -0.55 -1.13 -12.85
CA ALA A 78 -0.05 -1.29 -14.22
C ALA A 78 0.70 -0.04 -14.71
N GLU A 79 0.15 1.15 -14.45
CA GLU A 79 0.82 2.42 -14.75
C GLU A 79 2.13 2.57 -13.97
N ALA A 80 2.16 2.17 -12.70
CA ALA A 80 3.37 2.20 -11.88
C ALA A 80 4.47 1.32 -12.47
N VAL A 81 4.13 0.10 -12.90
CA VAL A 81 5.08 -0.81 -13.57
C VAL A 81 5.60 -0.19 -14.86
N SER A 82 4.72 0.33 -15.71
CA SER A 82 5.12 0.98 -16.97
C SER A 82 6.10 2.13 -16.74
N LYS A 83 5.82 2.99 -15.75
CA LYS A 83 6.69 4.12 -15.39
C LYS A 83 8.02 3.67 -14.80
N ALA A 84 8.00 2.61 -13.98
CA ALA A 84 9.22 2.05 -13.41
C ALA A 84 10.16 1.48 -14.49
N LEU A 85 9.58 0.86 -15.53
CA LEU A 85 10.32 0.35 -16.68
C LEU A 85 10.87 1.46 -17.57
N SER A 86 10.17 2.60 -17.68
CA SER A 86 10.67 3.78 -18.39
C SER A 86 11.67 4.63 -17.59
N GLY A 87 12.01 4.22 -16.37
CA GLY A 87 12.94 4.94 -15.48
C GLY A 87 12.32 6.08 -14.67
N ASP A 88 11.03 6.38 -14.84
CA ASP A 88 10.30 7.38 -14.05
C ASP A 88 9.91 6.82 -12.68
N LEU A 89 10.90 6.72 -11.78
CA LEU A 89 10.71 6.13 -10.45
C LEU A 89 9.78 6.94 -9.55
N GLN A 90 9.81 8.28 -9.66
CA GLN A 90 8.94 9.15 -8.88
C GLN A 90 7.47 9.03 -9.34
N GLY A 91 7.22 9.06 -10.65
CA GLY A 91 5.89 8.83 -11.18
C GLY A 91 5.39 7.41 -10.88
N ALA A 92 6.26 6.40 -10.94
CA ALA A 92 5.92 5.04 -10.54
C ALA A 92 5.53 4.99 -9.06
N LEU A 93 6.27 5.65 -8.17
CA LEU A 93 5.99 5.71 -6.74
C LEU A 93 4.63 6.37 -6.45
N LEU A 94 4.28 7.44 -7.17
CA LEU A 94 2.98 8.09 -7.05
C LEU A 94 1.84 7.12 -7.40
N LYS A 95 1.97 6.40 -8.52
CA LYS A 95 0.93 5.47 -8.99
C LYS A 95 0.78 4.26 -8.09
N ILE A 96 1.89 3.66 -7.62
CA ILE A 96 1.80 2.52 -6.70
C ILE A 96 1.27 2.94 -5.33
N SER A 97 1.54 4.16 -4.87
CA SER A 97 1.00 4.66 -3.59
C SER A 97 -0.53 4.73 -3.63
N PHE A 98 -1.09 5.23 -4.73
CA PHE A 98 -2.54 5.20 -4.96
C PHE A 98 -3.09 3.76 -5.01
N ALA A 99 -2.37 2.82 -5.63
CA ALA A 99 -2.77 1.42 -5.67
C ALA A 99 -2.81 0.79 -4.27
N VAL A 100 -1.79 1.02 -3.45
CA VAL A 100 -1.73 0.55 -2.05
C VAL A 100 -2.85 1.17 -1.22
N GLU A 101 -3.18 2.45 -1.42
CA GLU A 101 -4.32 3.08 -0.75
C GLU A 101 -5.65 2.45 -1.15
N SER A 102 -5.78 1.97 -2.38
CA SER A 102 -7.00 1.31 -2.90
C SER A 102 -7.18 -0.12 -2.39
N ASP A 103 -6.08 -0.83 -2.10
CA ASP A 103 -6.09 -2.12 -1.42
C ASP A 103 -4.89 -2.25 -0.46
N PRO A 104 -5.06 -1.79 0.80
CA PRO A 104 -3.96 -1.81 1.79
C PRO A 104 -3.57 -3.20 2.27
N SER A 105 -4.32 -4.24 1.91
CA SER A 105 -4.07 -5.63 2.29
C SER A 105 -3.34 -6.43 1.22
N ALA A 106 -3.16 -5.86 0.02
CA ALA A 106 -2.50 -6.54 -1.09
C ALA A 106 -0.96 -6.53 -0.91
N ALA A 107 -0.41 -7.68 -0.53
CA ALA A 107 1.03 -7.85 -0.27
C ALA A 107 1.88 -7.52 -1.50
N ASP A 108 1.43 -7.89 -2.70
CA ASP A 108 2.12 -7.62 -3.97
C ASP A 108 2.29 -6.11 -4.26
N LEU A 109 1.31 -5.29 -3.88
CA LEU A 109 1.39 -3.83 -4.03
C LEU A 109 2.44 -3.23 -3.09
N LEU A 110 2.48 -3.72 -1.84
CA LEU A 110 3.47 -3.31 -0.85
C LEU A 110 4.89 -3.75 -1.26
N ILE A 111 5.06 -4.95 -1.82
CA ILE A 111 6.35 -5.42 -2.35
C ILE A 111 6.84 -4.50 -3.47
N LEU A 112 5.98 -4.16 -4.41
CA LEU A 112 6.33 -3.28 -5.51
C LEU A 112 6.67 -1.86 -5.03
N ARG A 113 5.90 -1.30 -4.09
CA ARG A 113 6.19 0.02 -3.52
C ARG A 113 7.50 0.01 -2.72
N GLY A 114 7.72 -1.00 -1.88
CA GLY A 114 8.96 -1.17 -1.13
C GLY A 114 10.18 -1.28 -2.04
N THR A 115 10.05 -2.02 -3.15
CA THR A 115 11.11 -2.13 -4.17
C THR A 115 11.44 -0.78 -4.80
N LEU A 116 10.42 0.01 -5.16
CA LEU A 116 10.61 1.36 -5.72
C LEU A 116 11.24 2.31 -4.70
N LEU A 117 10.79 2.27 -3.44
CA LEU A 117 11.34 3.06 -2.35
C LEU A 117 12.82 2.72 -2.08
N ARG A 118 13.20 1.43 -2.14
CA ARG A 118 14.60 0.99 -2.06
C ARG A 118 15.44 1.61 -3.18
N ARG A 119 14.96 1.54 -4.43
CA ARG A 119 15.65 2.15 -5.58
C ARG A 119 15.80 3.67 -5.45
N LEU A 120 14.84 4.33 -4.81
CA LEU A 120 14.87 5.75 -4.45
C LEU A 120 15.66 6.05 -3.15
N LYS A 121 16.37 5.05 -2.59
CA LYS A 121 17.17 5.15 -1.36
C LYS A 121 16.37 5.57 -0.12
N SER A 122 15.05 5.40 -0.17
CA SER A 122 14.11 5.62 0.93
C SER A 122 13.98 4.34 1.77
N PHE A 123 15.10 3.92 2.36
CA PHE A 123 15.25 2.58 2.95
C PHE A 123 14.30 2.29 4.12
N ARG A 124 14.04 3.28 4.98
CA ARG A 124 13.10 3.11 6.10
C ARG A 124 11.70 2.75 5.61
N ALA A 125 11.14 3.57 4.73
CA ALA A 125 9.80 3.33 4.18
C ALA A 125 9.74 2.02 3.38
N ALA A 126 10.81 1.68 2.65
CA ALA A 126 10.91 0.41 1.95
C ALA A 126 10.81 -0.78 2.92
N ARG A 127 11.55 -0.75 4.04
CA ARG A 127 11.52 -1.82 5.06
C ARG A 127 10.16 -1.95 5.72
N GLU A 128 9.51 -0.83 6.04
CA GLU A 128 8.17 -0.81 6.64
C GLU A 128 7.14 -1.49 5.70
N ASP A 129 7.16 -1.16 4.41
CA ASP A 129 6.27 -1.79 3.42
C ASP A 129 6.54 -3.28 3.26
N LEU A 130 7.81 -3.68 3.13
CA LEU A 130 8.16 -5.07 2.89
C LEU A 130 7.91 -5.95 4.12
N ALA A 131 8.16 -5.43 5.33
CA ALA A 131 7.83 -6.12 6.57
C ALA A 131 6.32 -6.34 6.68
N ARG A 132 5.52 -5.32 6.33
CA ARG A 132 4.07 -5.44 6.31
C ARG A 132 3.58 -6.41 5.23
N ALA A 133 4.19 -6.40 4.05
CA ALA A 133 3.88 -7.35 2.98
C ALA A 133 4.11 -8.80 3.43
N ARG A 134 5.22 -9.06 4.13
CA ARG A 134 5.55 -10.39 4.68
C ARG A 134 4.50 -10.89 5.67
N VAL A 135 3.96 -10.00 6.53
CA VAL A 135 2.89 -10.35 7.49
C VAL A 135 1.56 -10.63 6.79
N LEU A 136 1.29 -9.94 5.68
CA LEU A 136 0.03 -10.10 4.93
C LEU A 136 0.06 -11.26 3.92
N ALA A 137 1.24 -11.67 3.48
CA ALA A 137 1.43 -12.78 2.57
C ALA A 137 1.16 -14.13 3.25
N ALA A 138 0.70 -15.11 2.48
CA ALA A 138 0.57 -16.48 2.97
C ALA A 138 1.94 -17.03 3.37
N GLU A 139 2.03 -17.67 4.54
CA GLU A 139 3.28 -18.25 5.03
C GLU A 139 3.89 -19.21 4.01
N GLY A 140 5.16 -19.00 3.69
CA GLY A 140 5.89 -19.80 2.69
C GLY A 140 5.45 -19.58 1.24
N GLY A 141 4.48 -18.70 0.97
CA GLY A 141 4.02 -18.33 -0.36
C GLY A 141 5.02 -17.49 -1.16
N PRO A 142 4.79 -17.30 -2.48
CA PRO A 142 5.71 -16.56 -3.34
C PRO A 142 5.86 -15.10 -2.90
N GLU A 143 4.78 -14.43 -2.50
CA GLU A 143 4.84 -13.05 -2.02
C GLU A 143 5.63 -12.93 -0.71
N ALA A 144 5.54 -13.91 0.18
CA ALA A 144 6.30 -13.90 1.43
C ALA A 144 7.80 -14.02 1.16
N ARG A 145 8.20 -14.92 0.25
CA ARG A 145 9.59 -15.08 -0.19
C ARG A 145 10.09 -13.84 -0.93
N ASP A 146 9.26 -13.25 -1.79
CA ASP A 146 9.61 -12.02 -2.51
C ASP A 146 9.79 -10.82 -1.58
N ALA A 147 8.90 -10.65 -0.60
CA ALA A 147 9.01 -9.63 0.43
C ALA A 147 10.31 -9.81 1.25
N GLN A 148 10.60 -11.06 1.64
CA GLN A 148 11.82 -11.41 2.37
C GLN A 148 13.07 -11.09 1.57
N ARG A 149 13.13 -11.53 0.31
CA ARG A 149 14.24 -11.23 -0.60
C ARG A 149 14.46 -9.73 -0.75
N GLN A 150 13.38 -8.95 -0.96
CA GLN A 150 13.51 -7.50 -1.07
C GLN A 150 13.93 -6.85 0.25
N LEU A 151 13.57 -7.39 1.42
CA LEU A 151 14.05 -6.91 2.73
C LEU A 151 15.57 -7.06 2.85
N VAL A 152 16.08 -8.25 2.53
CA VAL A 152 17.52 -8.55 2.52
C VAL A 152 18.27 -7.58 1.60
N LEU A 153 17.79 -7.39 0.37
CA LEU A 153 18.36 -6.43 -0.58
C LEU A 153 18.32 -4.99 -0.03
N THR A 154 17.23 -4.62 0.64
CA THR A 154 17.10 -3.29 1.26
C THR A 154 18.09 -3.08 2.40
N HIS A 155 18.29 -4.10 3.24
CA HIS A 155 19.28 -4.06 4.32
C HIS A 155 20.70 -3.93 3.75
N ASN A 156 21.04 -4.71 2.72
CA ASN A 156 22.34 -4.63 2.06
C ASN A 156 22.60 -3.23 1.46
N ASP A 157 21.67 -2.72 0.64
CA ASP A 157 21.79 -1.38 0.03
C ASP A 157 21.93 -0.27 1.09
N CYS A 158 21.19 -0.39 2.19
CA CYS A 158 21.28 0.53 3.32
C CYS A 158 22.62 0.40 4.05
N ALA A 159 23.13 -0.81 4.25
CA ALA A 159 24.43 -1.05 4.87
C ALA A 159 25.57 -0.46 4.05
N VAL A 160 25.55 -0.64 2.73
CA VAL A 160 26.51 -0.01 1.82
C VAL A 160 26.47 1.52 1.94
N ARG A 161 25.29 2.13 2.04
CA ARG A 161 25.17 3.58 2.28
C ARG A 161 25.70 3.98 3.64
N CYS A 162 25.38 3.24 4.71
CA CYS A 162 25.89 3.51 6.05
C CYS A 162 27.42 3.44 6.09
N TYR A 163 28.00 2.42 5.46
CA TYR A 163 29.45 2.28 5.31
C TYR A 163 30.07 3.49 4.60
N ALA A 164 29.47 3.93 3.49
CA ALA A 164 29.93 5.11 2.76
C ALA A 164 29.85 6.42 3.57
N LEU A 165 28.98 6.47 4.58
CA LEU A 165 28.82 7.59 5.51
C LEU A 165 29.69 7.44 6.78
N GLY A 166 30.48 6.37 6.91
CA GLY A 166 31.28 6.07 8.10
C GLY A 166 30.48 5.52 9.30
N LEU A 167 29.21 5.17 9.08
CA LEU A 167 28.31 4.58 10.06
C LEU A 167 28.50 3.04 10.10
N PHE A 168 29.65 2.61 10.62
CA PHE A 168 30.07 1.20 10.52
C PHE A 168 29.24 0.27 11.41
N GLU A 169 28.90 0.69 12.62
CA GLU A 169 28.08 -0.09 13.54
C GLU A 169 26.69 -0.37 12.95
N GLU A 170 26.05 0.64 12.36
CA GLU A 170 24.77 0.50 11.69
C GLU A 170 24.88 -0.39 10.46
N ALA A 171 25.98 -0.28 9.69
CA ALA A 171 26.20 -1.13 8.53
C ALA A 171 26.32 -2.60 8.92
N VAL A 172 27.08 -2.92 9.96
CA VAL A 172 27.23 -4.30 10.48
C VAL A 172 25.88 -4.82 10.99
N ALA A 173 25.16 -4.04 11.79
CA ALA A 173 23.85 -4.44 12.32
C ALA A 173 22.82 -4.74 11.20
N LEU A 174 22.86 -3.98 10.10
CA LEU A 174 22.00 -4.22 8.93
C LEU A 174 22.39 -5.50 8.17
N LEU A 175 23.70 -5.78 8.01
CA LEU A 175 24.18 -7.01 7.39
C LEU A 175 23.84 -8.24 8.24
N ASP A 176 23.97 -8.15 9.57
CA ASP A 176 23.57 -9.22 10.48
C ASP A 176 22.06 -9.50 10.39
N ALA A 177 21.24 -8.45 10.24
CA ALA A 177 19.81 -8.61 10.00
C ALA A 177 19.54 -9.33 8.67
N ALA A 178 20.23 -8.95 7.59
CA ALA A 178 20.13 -9.61 6.29
C ALA A 178 20.52 -11.09 6.34
N LEU A 179 21.61 -11.44 7.03
CA LEU A 179 22.07 -12.83 7.16
C LEU A 179 21.12 -13.70 7.99
N ARG A 180 20.53 -13.15 9.05
CA ARG A 180 19.49 -13.87 9.83
C ARG A 180 18.28 -14.16 8.95
N ASP A 181 17.89 -13.19 8.13
CA ASP A 181 16.78 -13.28 7.20
C ASP A 181 17.04 -14.29 6.05
N GLU A 182 18.28 -14.44 5.59
CA GLU A 182 18.69 -15.42 4.55
C GLU A 182 18.83 -16.85 5.06
N LYS A 183 19.29 -17.08 6.30
CA LYS A 183 19.43 -18.43 6.88
C LYS A 183 18.13 -19.19 7.01
N HIS A 184 16.98 -18.52 6.89
CA HIS A 184 15.66 -19.16 6.84
C HIS A 184 15.24 -19.57 5.41
N GLU A 185 16.09 -19.35 4.39
CA GLU A 185 15.91 -19.74 2.98
C GLU A 185 16.91 -20.82 2.50
N GLU A 186 17.27 -21.82 3.31
CA GLU A 186 18.18 -22.91 2.86
C GLU A 186 17.73 -23.63 1.56
N GLY A 187 16.49 -23.45 1.11
CA GLY A 187 16.00 -23.93 -0.20
C GLY A 187 16.45 -23.14 -1.44
N LEU A 188 17.19 -22.02 -1.31
CA LEU A 188 17.59 -21.15 -2.44
C LEU A 188 19.08 -21.26 -2.84
N TYR A 189 19.87 -22.07 -2.13
CA TYR A 189 21.30 -22.32 -2.40
C TYR A 189 21.57 -23.32 -3.54
N VAL A 190 20.70 -23.41 -4.55
CA VAL A 190 20.88 -24.39 -5.66
C VAL A 190 21.78 -23.87 -6.79
N ASN A 191 22.10 -22.58 -6.88
CA ASN A 191 22.90 -22.04 -8.00
C ASN A 191 24.01 -21.07 -7.56
N ARG A 192 25.01 -21.58 -6.84
CA ARG A 192 26.35 -20.96 -6.76
C ARG A 192 27.42 -22.05 -6.82
N GLY A 193 27.56 -22.64 -8.00
CA GLY A 193 28.80 -23.27 -8.46
C GLY A 193 29.60 -22.30 -9.31
#